data_AF-A0A8I1FUV2-F1
#
_entry.id   AF-A0A8I1FUV2-F1
#
_cell.length_a   1.000
_cell.length_b   1.000
_cell.length_c   1.000
_cell.angle_alpha   90.00
_cell.angle_beta   90.00
_cell.angle_gamma   90.00
#
_symmetry.space_group_name_H-M   'P 1'
#
loop_
_entity.id
_entity.type
_entity.pdbx_description
1 polymer ?
#
loop_
_entity_poly.entity_id
_entity_poly.type
_entity_poly.pdbx_seq_one_letter_code
_entity_poly.pdbx_strand_id
1 'polypeptide(L)'
;MKEIDIPRYVDSQMQLLFWEIDEAVIFIGCLGAGIAIGGWATIASLVGGWYAVKRFKRFKNGALDGILQHLCYWAGVMPLNKHYQDSSKRDFFL
;
A
#
# COMPACT_ATOMS: atom_id res chain seq x y z
N MET A 1 9.02 35.45 12.96
CA MET A 1 8.61 34.07 12.60
C MET A 1 9.24 33.76 11.25
N LYS A 2 9.88 32.60 11.08
CA LYS A 2 10.52 32.22 9.82
C LYS A 2 9.47 31.49 8.99
N GLU A 3 9.13 32.02 7.82
CA GLU A 3 8.25 31.32 6.87
C GLU A 3 8.99 30.10 6.34
N ILE A 4 8.42 28.92 6.58
CA ILE A 4 8.92 27.64 6.09
C ILE A 4 7.95 27.21 5.01
N ASP A 5 8.45 27.04 3.79
CA ASP A 5 7.64 26.54 2.68
C ASP A 5 7.37 25.05 2.88
N ILE A 6 6.10 24.67 2.94
CA ILE A 6 5.70 23.28 3.12
C ILE A 6 5.61 22.65 1.74
N PRO A 7 6.43 21.62 1.45
CA PRO A 7 6.40 20.97 0.15
C PRO A 7 5.02 20.36 -0.11
N ARG A 8 4.45 20.67 -1.28
CA ARG A 8 3.09 20.29 -1.69
C ARG A 8 2.80 18.78 -1.64
N TYR A 9 3.83 17.96 -1.77
CA TYR A 9 3.73 16.50 -1.92
C TYR A 9 4.25 15.73 -0.70
N VAL A 10 4.31 16.39 0.47
CA VAL A 10 4.78 15.74 1.71
C VAL A 10 3.91 14.56 2.12
N ASP A 11 2.59 14.66 1.88
CA ASP A 11 1.60 13.64 2.25
C ASP A 11 1.11 12.81 1.07
N SER A 12 1.65 13.02 -0.13
CA SER A 12 1.23 12.25 -1.29
C SER A 12 1.82 10.85 -1.27
N GLN A 13 1.00 9.87 -1.59
CA GLN A 13 1.39 8.48 -1.79
C GLN A 13 2.56 8.35 -2.78
N MET A 14 3.53 7.48 -2.48
CA MET A 14 4.62 7.19 -3.41
C MET A 14 4.08 6.59 -4.71
N GLN A 15 4.49 7.16 -5.84
CA GLN A 15 4.18 6.66 -7.17
C GLN A 15 5.31 5.75 -7.67
N LEU A 16 4.94 4.60 -8.20
CA LEU A 16 5.81 3.62 -8.84
C LEU A 16 5.43 3.52 -10.32
N LEU A 17 6.25 4.12 -11.19
CA LEU A 17 5.96 4.32 -12.61
C LEU A 17 4.65 5.10 -12.83
N PHE A 18 3.60 4.42 -13.28
CA PHE A 18 2.27 4.99 -13.56
C PHE A 18 1.21 4.56 -12.52
N TRP A 19 1.62 3.80 -11.51
CA TRP A 19 0.76 3.31 -10.45
C TRP A 19 1.16 3.89 -9.11
N GLU A 20 0.21 3.97 -8.19
CA GLU A 20 0.52 4.22 -6.79
C GLU A 20 1.04 2.95 -6.10
N ILE A 21 1.78 3.10 -5.01
CA ILE A 21 2.40 1.97 -4.32
C ILE A 21 1.38 0.89 -3.91
N ASP A 22 0.20 1.29 -3.42
CA ASP A 22 -0.87 0.35 -3.06
C ASP A 22 -1.34 -0.50 -4.26
N GLU A 23 -1.47 0.13 -5.43
CA GLU A 23 -1.87 -0.55 -6.68
C GLU A 23 -0.77 -1.51 -7.15
N ALA A 24 0.49 -1.06 -7.08
CA ALA A 24 1.64 -1.86 -7.48
C ALA A 24 1.85 -3.08 -6.57
N VAL A 25 1.73 -2.91 -5.25
CA VAL A 25 1.89 -4.00 -4.28
C VAL A 25 0.85 -5.10 -4.49
N ILE A 26 -0.41 -4.73 -4.78
CA ILE A 26 -1.46 -5.71 -5.09
C ILE A 26 -1.10 -6.52 -6.34
N PHE A 27 -0.70 -5.84 -7.42
CA PHE A 27 -0.37 -6.52 -8.67
C PHE A 27 0.84 -7.45 -8.52
N ILE A 28 1.92 -6.94 -7.89
CA ILE A 28 3.14 -7.71 -7.66
C ILE A 28 2.85 -8.91 -6.74
N GLY A 29 2.02 -8.72 -5.70
CA GLY A 29 1.59 -9.81 -4.82
C GLY A 29 0.84 -10.91 -5.56
N CYS A 30 -0.14 -10.54 -6.40
CA CYS A 30 -0.86 -11.49 -7.24
C CYS A 30 0.07 -12.21 -8.23
N LEU A 31 0.93 -11.45 -8.93
CA LEU A 31 1.87 -12.01 -9.89
C LEU A 31 2.84 -12.98 -9.23
N GLY A 32 3.44 -12.59 -8.10
CA GLY A 32 4.35 -13.42 -7.31
C GLY A 32 3.70 -14.71 -6.83
N ALA A 33 2.44 -14.66 -6.38
CA ALA A 33 1.67 -15.86 -6.03
C ALA A 33 1.46 -16.79 -7.24
N GLY A 34 1.13 -16.25 -8.42
CA GLY A 34 0.98 -17.06 -9.63
C GLY A 34 2.28 -17.67 -10.14
N ILE A 35 3.40 -16.96 -9.98
CA ILE A 35 4.75 -17.49 -10.27
C ILE A 35 5.11 -18.62 -9.32
N ALA A 36 4.81 -18.47 -8.03
CA ALA A 36 5.08 -19.51 -7.03
C ALA A 36 4.30 -20.81 -7.32
N ILE A 37 3.08 -20.72 -7.86
CA ILE A 37 2.28 -21.88 -8.28
C ILE A 37 2.78 -22.46 -9.61
N GLY A 38 3.23 -21.59 -10.53
CA GLY A 38 3.82 -21.97 -11.82
C GLY A 38 2.80 -22.31 -12.92
N GLY A 39 3.33 -22.51 -14.14
CA GLY A 39 2.53 -22.90 -15.31
C GLY A 39 1.48 -21.87 -15.69
N TRP A 40 0.26 -22.34 -16.02
CA TRP A 40 -0.89 -21.51 -16.39
C TRP A 40 -1.34 -20.54 -15.29
N ALA A 41 -0.96 -20.79 -14.03
CA ALA A 41 -1.27 -19.89 -12.93
C ALA A 41 -0.57 -18.54 -13.04
N THR A 42 0.56 -18.45 -13.75
CA THR A 42 1.25 -17.18 -14.04
C THR A 42 0.44 -16.28 -14.97
N ILE A 43 -0.18 -16.86 -16.00
CA ILE A 43 -1.02 -16.12 -16.95
C ILE A 43 -2.32 -15.73 -16.25
N ALA A 44 -2.90 -16.66 -15.49
CA ALA A 44 -4.10 -16.39 -14.69
C ALA A 44 -3.88 -15.29 -13.64
N SER A 45 -2.72 -15.26 -12.99
CA SER A 45 -2.40 -14.22 -12.01
C SER A 45 -2.15 -12.85 -12.64
N LEU A 46 -1.71 -12.79 -13.90
CA LEU A 46 -1.53 -11.54 -14.62
C LEU A 46 -2.88 -10.90 -14.96
N VAL A 47 -3.83 -11.69 -15.46
CA VAL A 47 -5.21 -11.26 -15.72
C VAL A 47 -5.95 -10.97 -14.41
N GLY A 48 -5.81 -11.84 -13.42
CA GLY A 48 -6.41 -11.70 -12.09
C GLY A 48 -5.87 -10.49 -11.33
N GLY A 49 -4.56 -10.26 -11.39
CA GLY A 49 -3.90 -9.10 -10.78
C GLY A 49 -4.36 -7.79 -11.40
N TRP A 50 -4.49 -7.72 -12.73
CA TRP A 50 -5.04 -6.54 -13.40
C TRP A 50 -6.49 -6.25 -12.96
N TYR A 51 -7.32 -7.30 -12.88
CA TYR A 51 -8.69 -7.18 -12.39
C TYR A 51 -8.74 -6.73 -10.92
N ALA A 52 -7.86 -7.28 -10.07
CA ALA A 52 -7.74 -6.91 -8.67
C ALA A 52 -7.37 -5.43 -8.50
N VAL A 53 -6.36 -4.94 -9.23
CA VAL A 53 -5.98 -3.52 -9.23
C VAL A 53 -7.14 -2.64 -9.67
N LYS A 54 -7.85 -2.99 -10.75
CA LYS A 54 -9.00 -2.21 -11.23
C LYS A 54 -10.11 -2.13 -10.18
N ARG A 55 -10.39 -3.24 -9.49
CA ARG A 55 -11.41 -3.28 -8.43
C ARG A 55 -10.97 -2.51 -7.18
N PHE A 56 -9.70 -2.59 -6.83
CA PHE A 56 -9.11 -1.85 -5.72
C PHE A 56 -9.09 -0.35 -5.99
N LYS A 57 -8.67 0.07 -7.19
CA LYS A 57 -8.70 1.47 -7.61
C LYS A 57 -10.10 2.08 -7.50
N ARG A 58 -11.13 1.32 -7.89
CA ARG A 58 -12.53 1.74 -7.73
C ARG A 58 -12.94 1.91 -6.26
N PHE A 59 -12.42 1.06 -5.37
CA PHE A 59 -12.65 1.18 -3.93
C PHE A 59 -11.88 2.38 -3.34
N LYS A 60 -10.63 2.59 -3.78
CA LYS A 60 -9.76 3.68 -3.34
C LYS A 60 -10.26 5.06 -3.77
N ASN A 61 -10.93 5.19 -4.91
CA ASN A 61 -11.45 6.47 -5.42
C ASN A 61 -12.38 7.23 -4.45
N GLY A 62 -12.90 6.60 -3.38
CA GLY A 62 -13.67 7.27 -2.32
C GLY A 62 -13.04 7.19 -0.93
N ALA A 63 -11.79 6.73 -0.83
CA ALA A 63 -11.07 6.51 0.41
C ALA A 63 -9.86 7.44 0.53
N LEU A 64 -9.23 7.45 1.70
CA LEU A 64 -7.98 8.19 1.93
C LEU A 64 -6.84 7.59 1.08
N ASP A 65 -5.97 8.45 0.56
CA ASP A 65 -4.72 8.00 -0.09
C ASP A 65 -3.89 7.17 0.91
N GLY A 66 -3.31 6.06 0.44
CA GLY A 66 -2.56 5.15 1.31
C GLY A 66 -3.40 4.31 2.26
N ILE A 67 -4.66 4.03 1.92
CA ILE A 67 -5.56 3.16 2.71
C ILE A 67 -4.93 1.80 3.01
N LEU A 68 -4.15 1.23 2.09
CA LEU A 68 -3.56 -0.10 2.27
C LEU A 68 -2.44 -0.07 3.30
N GLN A 69 -1.59 0.96 3.26
CA GLN A 69 -0.59 1.22 4.29
C GLN A 69 -1.24 1.43 5.67
N HIS A 70 -2.35 2.17 5.74
CA HIS A 70 -3.10 2.36 6.99
C HIS A 70 -3.67 1.03 7.52
N LEU A 71 -4.20 0.17 6.66
CA LEU A 71 -4.67 -1.16 7.05
C LEU A 71 -3.53 -2.04 7.57
N CYS A 72 -2.36 -2.00 6.91
CA CYS A 72 -1.17 -2.73 7.37
C CYS A 72 -0.67 -2.23 8.72
N TYR A 73 -0.70 -0.91 8.96
CA TYR A 73 -0.38 -0.34 10.25
C TYR A 73 -1.38 -0.77 11.33
N TRP A 74 -2.68 -0.70 11.04
CA TRP A 74 -3.73 -1.11 11.97
C TRP A 74 -3.66 -2.61 12.30
N ALA A 75 -3.29 -3.44 11.32
CA ALA A 75 -3.03 -4.86 11.52
C ALA A 75 -1.73 -5.16 12.29
N GLY A 76 -0.90 -4.15 12.58
CA GLY A 76 0.38 -4.30 13.29
C GLY A 76 1.51 -4.90 12.43
N VAL A 77 1.34 -4.95 11.11
CA VAL A 77 2.30 -5.58 10.19
C VAL A 77 3.39 -4.60 9.74
N MET A 78 3.11 -3.30 9.81
CA MET A 78 4.02 -2.24 9.34
C MET A 78 4.09 -1.09 10.34
N PRO A 79 5.26 -0.49 10.60
CA PRO A 79 5.39 0.71 11.44
C PRO A 79 4.89 1.96 10.72
N LEU A 80 4.31 2.91 11.45
CA LEU A 80 3.94 4.23 10.93
C LEU A 80 5.15 5.16 10.92
N ASN A 81 5.96 5.15 11.97
CA ASN A 81 7.21 5.90 12.05
C ASN A 81 8.20 5.23 13.05
N LYS A 82 9.37 5.86 13.27
CA LYS A 82 10.40 5.34 14.19
C LYS A 82 9.89 5.19 15.64
N HIS A 83 8.93 6.02 16.06
CA HIS A 83 8.33 6.01 17.39
C HIS A 83 7.13 5.05 17.48
N TYR A 84 6.24 5.07 16.49
CA TYR A 84 5.03 4.25 16.39
C TYR A 84 5.30 3.06 15.48
N GLN A 85 5.93 2.05 16.08
CA GLN A 85 6.39 0.84 15.40
C GLN A 85 5.26 -0.14 15.06
N ASP A 86 4.15 -0.09 15.81
CA ASP A 86 3.06 -1.07 15.73
C ASP A 86 1.80 -0.45 16.34
N SER A 87 0.63 -0.62 15.70
CA SER A 87 -0.65 -0.16 16.25
C SER A 87 -1.09 -0.96 17.48
N SER A 88 -0.59 -2.17 17.67
CA SER A 88 -0.96 -3.06 18.78
C SER A 88 -0.12 -2.82 20.05
N LYS A 89 1.06 -2.21 19.91
CA LYS A 89 1.89 -1.83 21.05
C LYS A 89 1.27 -0.63 21.76
N ARG A 90 0.98 -0.81 23.04
CA ARG A 90 0.57 0.27 23.94
C ARG A 90 1.64 0.45 24.99
N ASP A 91 2.48 1.46 24.79
CA ASP A 91 3.45 1.87 25.80
C ASP A 91 2.74 2.75 26.82
N PHE A 92 2.38 2.16 27.96
CA PHE A 92 1.72 2.86 29.07
C PHE A 92 2.70 3.59 30.00
N PHE A 93 4.00 3.37 29.81
CA PHE A 93 5.07 3.92 30.63
C PHE A 93 6.17 4.45 29.72
N LEU A 94 6.10 5.74 29.40
CA LEU A 94 7.21 6.55 28.90
C LEU A 94 7.81 7.33 30.07
#